data_AF-A0AB37TDW5-F1
#
_entry.id   AF-A0AB37TDW5-F1
#
_cell.length_a   1.000
_cell.length_b   1.000
_cell.length_c   1.000
_cell.angle_alpha   90.00
_cell.angle_beta   90.00
_cell.angle_gamma   90.00
#
_symmetry.space_group_name_H-M   'P 1'
#
loop_
_entity.id
_entity.type
_entity.pdbx_description
1 polymer ?
#
loop_
_entity_poly.entity_id
_entity_poly.type
_entity_poly.pdbx_seq_one_letter_code
_entity_poly.pdbx_strand_id
1 'polypeptide(L)'
;MIKKIFLLDKNVVALLDINNSRMKFKPEIEMLQFIRRHDKKNYAFSAAPSILEGRIRRRENDLEIKKTIEIENRIIQNFFKKAHTDVHLWNDESLNLSVIFSSTQMQANDMQFKELLEIYYKLFIDYQIKGSIPQSSMREFAFKILTACETLGLSRKHPVILLIIIDIFQKWDNNEADNPCNILRPKKKFKSLNDKIHNVYSDLSIPLLLSHTNFIAEETPIQFLTCDGPLKSYIQLFELKQIQSPTLTLNNQLEFKFKLYINSHTINEFILELFEKYDQEKIIHIINYS
;
A
#
# COMPACT_ATOMS: atom_id res chain seq x y z
N MET A 1 -15.87 20.16 -15.22
CA MET A 1 -16.05 18.90 -14.45
C MET A 1 -14.88 17.98 -14.76
N ILE A 2 -14.19 17.52 -13.72
CA ILE A 2 -13.06 16.58 -13.83
C ILE A 2 -13.63 15.21 -14.18
N LYS A 3 -13.09 14.56 -15.23
CA LYS A 3 -13.52 13.23 -15.68
C LYS A 3 -12.74 12.09 -15.05
N LYS A 4 -11.53 12.35 -14.53
CA LYS A 4 -10.66 11.33 -13.95
C LYS A 4 -9.55 11.98 -13.11
N ILE A 5 -9.21 11.36 -11.99
CA ILE A 5 -8.10 11.72 -11.13
C ILE A 5 -7.00 10.66 -11.26
N PHE A 6 -5.77 11.11 -11.46
CA PHE A 6 -4.58 10.27 -11.46
C PHE A 6 -3.77 10.53 -10.18
N LEU A 7 -3.65 9.51 -9.35
CA LEU A 7 -2.81 9.54 -8.15
C LEU A 7 -1.41 9.05 -8.51
N LEU A 8 -0.40 9.86 -8.21
CA LEU A 8 0.98 9.61 -8.58
C LEU A 8 1.74 8.98 -7.42
N ASP A 9 2.29 7.80 -7.66
CA ASP A 9 3.31 7.21 -6.81
C ASP A 9 4.59 8.06 -6.85
N LYS A 10 5.41 7.99 -5.81
CA LYS A 10 6.67 8.73 -5.68
C LYS A 10 7.65 8.45 -6.81
N ASN A 11 7.69 7.21 -7.29
CA ASN A 11 8.53 6.87 -8.44
C ASN A 11 8.07 7.58 -9.73
N VAL A 12 6.76 7.88 -9.85
CA VAL A 12 6.20 8.62 -10.97
C VAL A 12 6.45 10.11 -10.80
N VAL A 13 6.28 10.68 -9.60
CA VAL A 13 6.64 12.09 -9.34
C VAL A 13 8.12 12.33 -9.66
N ALA A 14 9.01 11.43 -9.23
CA ALA A 14 10.44 11.51 -9.56
C ALA A 14 10.74 11.39 -11.06
N LEU A 15 9.86 10.76 -11.86
CA LEU A 15 9.99 10.69 -13.32
C LEU A 15 9.61 12.01 -14.02
N LEU A 16 8.73 12.80 -13.39
CA LEU A 16 8.29 14.10 -13.91
C LEU A 16 9.34 15.20 -13.70
N ASP A 17 10.26 15.03 -12.75
CA ASP A 17 11.31 16.00 -12.48
C ASP A 17 12.26 16.15 -13.69
N ILE A 18 12.27 17.36 -14.24
CA ILE A 18 13.06 17.74 -15.42
C ILE A 18 14.57 17.68 -15.12
N ASN A 19 14.95 17.85 -13.84
CA ASN A 19 16.34 17.75 -13.41
C ASN A 19 16.82 16.29 -13.29
N ASN A 20 15.92 15.32 -13.44
CA ASN A 20 16.28 13.91 -13.39
C ASN A 20 16.92 13.48 -14.72
N SER A 21 18.25 13.57 -14.77
CA SER A 21 19.07 13.23 -15.95
C SER A 21 19.32 11.73 -16.13
N ARG A 22 18.72 10.87 -15.29
CA ARG A 22 18.93 9.42 -15.39
C ARG A 22 18.37 8.85 -16.68
N MET A 23 19.04 7.82 -17.20
CA MET A 23 18.51 7.02 -18.30
C MET A 23 17.18 6.37 -17.87
N LYS A 24 16.16 6.51 -18.72
CA LYS A 24 14.81 6.00 -18.49
C LYS A 24 14.63 4.67 -19.19
N PHE A 25 14.02 3.71 -18.50
CA PHE A 25 13.71 2.39 -19.07
C PHE A 25 12.35 2.40 -19.76
N LYS A 26 12.07 1.36 -20.56
CA LYS A 26 10.84 1.25 -21.37
C LYS A 26 9.54 1.52 -20.57
N PRO A 27 9.30 0.92 -19.38
CA PRO A 27 8.07 1.19 -18.62
C PRO A 27 7.92 2.65 -18.19
N GLU A 28 9.04 3.32 -17.91
CA GLU A 28 9.07 4.72 -17.49
C GLU A 28 8.79 5.67 -18.66
N ILE A 29 9.30 5.33 -19.84
CA ILE A 29 9.00 6.04 -21.08
C ILE A 29 7.51 5.92 -21.42
N GLU A 30 6.96 4.71 -21.32
CA GLU A 30 5.53 4.45 -21.53
C GLU A 30 4.66 5.22 -20.54
N MET A 31 5.05 5.26 -19.26
CA MET A 31 4.39 6.06 -18.22
C MET A 31 4.42 7.56 -18.57
N LEU A 32 5.57 8.12 -18.96
CA LEU A 32 5.66 9.53 -19.36
C LEU A 32 4.82 9.85 -20.58
N GLN A 33 4.80 8.97 -21.59
CA GLN A 33 3.95 9.13 -22.77
C GLN A 33 2.46 9.05 -22.40
N PHE A 34 2.08 8.15 -21.49
CA PHE A 34 0.74 8.09 -20.95
C PHE A 34 0.35 9.42 -20.29
N ILE A 35 1.17 9.91 -19.36
CA ILE A 35 0.90 11.14 -18.62
C ILE A 35 0.79 12.34 -19.57
N ARG A 36 1.71 12.50 -20.54
CA ARG A 36 1.66 13.58 -21.54
C ARG A 36 0.39 13.56 -22.38
N ARG A 37 -0.08 12.37 -22.80
CA ARG A 37 -1.35 12.22 -23.54
C ARG A 37 -2.58 12.62 -22.72
N HIS A 38 -2.45 12.60 -21.40
CA HIS A 38 -3.50 12.93 -20.44
C HIS A 38 -3.30 14.31 -19.79
N ASP A 39 -2.36 15.15 -20.25
CA ASP A 39 -2.31 16.56 -19.87
C ASP A 39 -3.45 17.34 -20.56
N LYS A 40 -4.66 17.23 -20.02
CA LYS A 40 -5.90 17.84 -20.54
C LYS A 40 -6.71 18.43 -19.40
N LYS A 41 -7.43 19.53 -19.67
CA LYS A 41 -8.24 20.28 -18.68
C LYS A 41 -9.32 19.47 -17.96
N ASN A 42 -9.71 18.32 -18.50
CA ASN A 42 -10.73 17.45 -17.90
C ASN A 42 -10.12 16.35 -17.03
N TYR A 43 -8.81 16.35 -16.80
CA TYR A 43 -8.12 15.40 -15.93
C TYR A 43 -7.40 16.14 -14.80
N ALA A 44 -7.17 15.43 -13.71
CA ALA A 44 -6.44 15.92 -12.56
C ALA A 44 -5.32 14.96 -12.17
N PHE A 45 -4.20 15.50 -11.71
CA PHE A 45 -3.04 14.74 -11.24
C PHE A 45 -2.68 15.17 -9.82
N SER A 46 -2.44 14.20 -8.94
CA SER A 46 -2.12 14.45 -7.54
C SER A 46 -0.91 13.62 -7.08
N ALA A 47 0.11 14.27 -6.52
CA ALA A 47 1.23 13.67 -5.80
C ALA A 47 0.92 13.37 -4.33
N ALA A 48 -0.32 13.54 -3.86
CA ALA A 48 -0.63 13.32 -2.47
C ALA A 48 -0.18 11.94 -1.89
N PRO A 49 -0.26 10.81 -2.62
CA PRO A 49 0.31 9.55 -2.15
C PRO A 49 1.83 9.61 -1.94
N SER A 50 2.57 10.26 -2.87
CA SER A 50 4.02 10.48 -2.77
C SER A 50 4.37 11.33 -1.54
N ILE A 51 3.59 12.38 -1.29
CA ILE A 51 3.75 13.24 -0.11
C ILE A 51 3.51 12.45 1.19
N LEU A 52 2.52 11.56 1.23
CA LEU A 52 2.24 10.70 2.39
C LEU A 52 3.35 9.68 2.66
N GLU A 53 3.94 9.09 1.62
CA GLU A 53 5.13 8.24 1.77
C GLU A 53 6.30 9.04 2.37
N GLY A 54 6.38 10.33 2.04
CA GLY A 54 7.51 11.18 2.37
C GLY A 54 8.70 10.93 1.44
N ARG A 55 9.65 11.87 1.36
CA ARG A 55 10.84 11.77 0.52
C ARG A 55 11.95 10.99 1.20
N ILE A 56 12.10 11.20 2.50
CA ILE A 56 13.04 10.48 3.34
C ILE A 56 12.40 9.14 3.71
N ARG A 57 13.16 8.04 3.71
CA ARG A 57 12.65 6.68 3.98
C ARG A 57 12.33 6.43 5.47
N ARG A 58 11.81 7.45 6.14
CA ARG A 58 11.33 7.46 7.51
C ARG A 58 10.16 8.44 7.60
N ARG A 59 9.41 8.37 8.70
CA ARG A 59 8.42 9.39 9.03
C ARG A 59 9.06 10.78 8.98
N GLU A 60 8.49 11.64 8.15
CA GLU A 60 8.85 13.05 8.04
C GLU A 60 8.14 13.86 9.14
N ASN A 61 8.79 14.89 9.66
CA ASN A 61 8.15 15.87 10.55
C ASN A 61 7.40 16.93 9.74
N ASP A 62 6.60 17.77 10.41
CA ASP A 62 5.76 18.77 9.74
C ASP A 62 6.54 19.74 8.84
N LEU A 63 7.76 20.12 9.23
CA LEU A 63 8.61 20.99 8.42
C LEU A 63 9.14 20.27 7.17
N GLU A 64 9.48 18.99 7.30
CA GLU A 64 9.89 18.14 6.18
C GLU A 64 8.74 17.88 5.22
N ILE A 65 7.55 17.58 5.73
CA ILE A 65 6.33 17.41 4.92
C ILE A 65 6.03 18.68 4.12
N LYS A 66 6.07 19.86 4.75
CA LYS A 66 5.86 21.14 4.05
C LYS A 66 6.87 21.33 2.90
N LYS A 67 8.14 21.03 3.13
CA LYS A 67 9.17 21.10 2.08
C LYS A 67 8.92 20.07 0.97
N THR A 68 8.50 18.86 1.32
CA THR A 68 8.12 17.82 0.36
C THR A 68 6.98 18.30 -0.54
N ILE A 69 5.92 18.86 0.05
CA ILE A 69 4.78 19.46 -0.66
C ILE A 69 5.25 20.55 -1.64
N GLU A 70 6.05 21.51 -1.17
CA GLU A 70 6.55 22.60 -2.01
C GLU A 70 7.33 22.09 -3.23
N ILE A 71 8.21 21.12 -3.03
CA ILE A 71 9.06 20.60 -4.11
C ILE A 71 8.23 19.77 -5.10
N GLU A 72 7.36 18.88 -4.62
CA GLU A 72 6.54 18.03 -5.49
C GLU A 72 5.50 18.84 -6.26
N ASN A 73 4.88 19.84 -5.63
CA ASN A 73 4.01 20.80 -6.33
C ASN A 73 4.75 21.51 -7.45
N ARG A 74 5.99 21.96 -7.20
CA ARG A 74 6.81 22.60 -8.25
C ARG A 74 7.13 21.65 -9.41
N ILE A 75 7.44 20.39 -9.12
CA ILE A 75 7.68 19.37 -10.16
C ILE A 75 6.43 19.20 -11.03
N ILE A 76 5.28 18.99 -10.40
CA ILE A 76 3.99 18.79 -11.08
C ILE A 76 3.62 20.03 -11.92
N GLN A 77 3.68 21.24 -11.35
CA GLN A 77 3.34 22.48 -12.06
C GLN A 77 4.27 22.74 -13.25
N ASN A 78 5.54 22.38 -13.15
CA ASN A 78 6.47 22.54 -14.26
C ASN A 78 6.17 21.57 -15.40
N PHE A 79 5.71 20.36 -15.07
CA PHE A 79 5.41 19.32 -16.04
C PHE A 79 4.06 19.54 -16.76
N PHE A 80 2.97 19.71 -16.01
CA PHE A 80 1.63 19.84 -16.58
C PHE A 80 1.34 21.28 -17.03
N LYS A 81 0.73 21.43 -18.20
CA LYS A 81 0.34 22.73 -18.75
C LYS A 81 -1.17 22.92 -18.84
N LYS A 82 -1.95 21.84 -18.80
CA LYS A 82 -3.39 21.88 -19.06
C LYS A 82 -4.24 21.19 -17.98
N ALA A 83 -3.76 20.08 -17.42
CA ALA A 83 -4.49 19.33 -16.40
C ALA A 83 -4.55 20.07 -15.06
N HIS A 84 -5.56 19.75 -14.26
CA HIS A 84 -5.62 20.19 -12.86
C HIS A 84 -4.55 19.45 -12.06
N THR A 85 -4.00 20.12 -11.04
CA THR A 85 -2.93 19.60 -10.19
C THR A 85 -3.28 19.82 -8.71
N ASP A 86 -2.51 19.24 -7.79
CA ASP A 86 -2.71 19.40 -6.34
C ASP A 86 -3.00 20.84 -5.91
N VAL A 87 -2.23 21.81 -6.40
CA VAL A 87 -2.41 23.23 -6.06
C VAL A 87 -3.79 23.78 -6.46
N HIS A 88 -4.42 23.19 -7.47
CA HIS A 88 -5.79 23.53 -7.87
C HIS A 88 -6.85 22.70 -7.15
N LEU A 89 -6.54 21.44 -6.81
CA LEU A 89 -7.46 20.53 -6.12
C LEU A 89 -7.62 20.86 -4.63
N TRP A 90 -6.57 21.38 -3.98
CA TRP A 90 -6.59 21.66 -2.54
C TRP A 90 -7.45 22.89 -2.17
N ASN A 91 -7.77 23.72 -3.16
CA ASN A 91 -8.62 24.90 -3.01
C ASN A 91 -10.06 24.68 -3.47
N ASP A 92 -10.41 23.48 -3.94
CA ASP A 92 -11.77 23.14 -4.36
C ASP A 92 -12.53 22.54 -3.17
N GLU A 93 -13.49 23.28 -2.62
CA GLU A 93 -14.29 22.86 -1.46
C GLU A 93 -15.04 21.53 -1.68
N SER A 94 -15.23 21.12 -2.94
CA SER A 94 -15.89 19.86 -3.30
C SER A 94 -15.02 18.61 -3.11
N LEU A 95 -13.69 18.76 -3.08
CA LEU A 95 -12.73 17.66 -2.96
C LEU A 95 -11.70 18.02 -1.89
N ASN A 96 -12.07 17.87 -0.62
CA ASN A 96 -11.17 18.18 0.49
C ASN A 96 -10.10 17.08 0.69
N LEU A 97 -9.22 16.93 -0.31
CA LEU A 97 -8.09 16.01 -0.32
C LEU A 97 -7.22 16.18 0.94
N SER A 98 -7.11 17.40 1.48
CA SER A 98 -6.37 17.64 2.72
C SER A 98 -6.94 16.86 3.91
N VAL A 99 -8.27 16.75 4.02
CA VAL A 99 -8.95 15.92 5.03
C VAL A 99 -8.78 14.43 4.70
N ILE A 100 -8.84 14.02 3.43
CA ILE A 100 -8.59 12.63 3.02
C ILE A 100 -7.19 12.20 3.46
N PHE A 101 -6.17 13.00 3.14
CA PHE A 101 -4.78 12.63 3.36
C PHE A 101 -4.33 12.84 4.81
N SER A 102 -4.87 13.85 5.52
CA SER A 102 -4.64 14.04 6.97
C SER A 102 -5.43 13.07 7.85
N SER A 103 -6.60 12.57 7.41
CA SER A 103 -7.31 11.49 8.10
C SER A 103 -6.72 10.11 7.84
N THR A 104 -6.06 9.93 6.68
CA THR A 104 -5.25 8.74 6.39
C THR A 104 -3.85 8.80 6.97
N GLN A 105 -3.48 9.86 7.70
CA GLN A 105 -2.24 9.88 8.47
C GLN A 105 -2.31 8.81 9.55
N MET A 106 -1.87 7.63 9.12
CA MET A 106 -1.62 6.44 9.90
C MET A 106 -2.90 5.86 10.48
N GLN A 107 -3.35 4.77 9.85
CA GLN A 107 -4.27 3.80 10.44
C GLN A 107 -4.11 3.77 11.96
N ALA A 108 -5.21 3.66 12.72
CA ALA A 108 -5.17 3.42 14.16
C ALA A 108 -4.20 2.27 14.57
N ASN A 109 -3.83 1.43 13.59
CA ASN A 109 -2.97 0.27 13.72
C ASN A 109 -1.59 0.35 13.01
N ASP A 110 -1.10 1.54 12.58
CA ASP A 110 0.20 1.67 11.88
C ASP A 110 1.37 1.05 12.67
N MET A 111 1.43 1.32 13.98
CA MET A 111 2.47 0.74 14.84
C MET A 111 2.37 -0.78 14.88
N GLN A 112 1.15 -1.31 15.04
CA GLN A 112 0.89 -2.75 15.07
C GLN A 112 1.27 -3.43 13.75
N PHE A 113 1.00 -2.83 12.59
CA PHE A 113 1.41 -3.40 11.31
C PHE A 113 2.93 -3.37 11.13
N LYS A 114 3.61 -2.31 11.58
CA LYS A 114 5.08 -2.25 11.56
C LYS A 114 5.70 -3.27 12.49
N GLU A 115 5.13 -3.47 13.67
CA GLU A 115 5.54 -4.51 14.61
C GLU A 115 5.33 -5.90 14.01
N LEU A 116 4.20 -6.16 13.36
CA LEU A 116 3.96 -7.42 12.65
C LEU A 116 5.00 -7.67 11.55
N LEU A 117 5.35 -6.64 10.76
CA LEU A 117 6.40 -6.73 9.75
C LEU A 117 7.77 -7.00 10.38
N GLU A 118 8.07 -6.41 11.53
CA GLU A 118 9.29 -6.70 12.29
C GLU A 118 9.35 -8.17 12.73
N ILE A 119 8.26 -8.69 13.29
CA ILE A 119 8.11 -10.11 13.67
C ILE A 119 8.32 -11.00 12.44
N TYR A 120 7.66 -10.67 11.32
CA TYR A 120 7.82 -11.40 10.07
C TYR A 120 9.27 -11.44 9.60
N TYR A 121 9.98 -10.31 9.59
CA TYR A 121 11.38 -10.29 9.15
C TYR A 121 12.32 -11.04 10.10
N LYS A 122 12.09 -10.98 11.41
CA LYS A 122 12.86 -11.77 12.39
C LYS A 122 12.65 -13.26 12.18
N LEU A 123 11.39 -13.70 12.12
CA LEU A 123 11.06 -15.09 11.81
C LEU A 123 11.62 -15.53 10.45
N PHE A 124 11.59 -14.67 9.45
CA PHE A 124 12.16 -14.96 8.13
C PHE A 124 13.65 -15.30 8.23
N ILE A 125 14.40 -14.55 9.04
CA ILE A 125 15.83 -14.82 9.26
C ILE A 125 16.03 -16.17 9.97
N ASP A 126 15.21 -16.50 10.95
CA ASP A 126 15.34 -17.72 11.75
C ASP A 126 14.98 -18.99 10.96
N TYR A 127 14.01 -18.89 10.05
CA TYR A 127 13.47 -20.03 9.31
C TYR A 127 14.08 -20.23 7.92
N GLN A 128 14.70 -19.21 7.32
CA GLN A 128 15.17 -19.32 5.95
C GLN A 128 16.32 -20.32 5.82
N ILE A 129 16.23 -21.20 4.82
CA ILE A 129 17.33 -22.04 4.35
C ILE A 129 17.62 -21.65 2.90
N LYS A 130 18.86 -21.22 2.64
CA LYS A 130 19.30 -20.73 1.32
C LYS A 130 18.39 -19.63 0.73
N GLY A 131 17.84 -18.76 1.59
CA GLY A 131 16.99 -17.62 1.18
C GLY A 131 15.51 -17.96 0.94
N SER A 132 15.05 -19.14 1.35
CA SER A 132 13.65 -19.56 1.24
C SER A 132 13.17 -20.26 2.50
N ILE A 133 11.87 -20.16 2.81
CA ILE A 133 11.27 -20.92 3.92
C ILE A 133 11.05 -22.38 3.46
N PRO A 134 11.56 -23.39 4.17
CA PRO A 134 11.32 -24.80 3.84
C PRO A 134 9.83 -25.14 3.92
N GLN A 135 9.34 -25.97 2.99
CA GLN A 135 7.92 -26.38 2.96
C GLN A 135 7.42 -26.99 4.28
N SER A 136 8.28 -27.77 4.95
CA SER A 136 7.98 -28.38 6.26
C SER A 136 7.70 -27.35 7.36
N SER A 137 8.22 -26.13 7.23
CA SER A 137 8.17 -25.10 8.26
C SER A 137 7.20 -23.95 7.93
N MET A 138 6.67 -23.90 6.70
CA MET A 138 5.75 -22.84 6.25
C MET A 138 4.51 -22.72 7.13
N ARG A 139 3.92 -23.86 7.54
CA ARG A 139 2.73 -23.88 8.41
C ARG A 139 3.01 -23.28 9.78
N GLU A 140 4.07 -23.75 10.44
CA GLU A 140 4.46 -23.25 11.76
C GLU A 140 4.77 -21.75 11.70
N PHE A 141 5.51 -21.32 10.68
CA PHE A 141 5.79 -19.91 10.44
C PHE A 141 4.50 -19.11 10.32
N ALA A 142 3.61 -19.51 9.42
CA ALA A 142 2.35 -18.82 9.18
C ALA A 142 1.50 -18.74 10.46
N PHE A 143 1.49 -19.79 11.27
CA PHE A 143 0.71 -19.82 12.49
C PHE A 143 1.29 -18.88 13.56
N LYS A 144 2.63 -18.74 13.63
CA LYS A 144 3.26 -17.70 14.47
C LYS A 144 2.88 -16.28 14.03
N ILE A 145 2.79 -16.04 12.72
CA ILE A 145 2.31 -14.75 12.19
C ILE A 145 0.85 -14.49 12.52
N LEU A 146 -0.03 -15.50 12.37
CA LEU A 146 -1.45 -15.36 12.70
C LEU A 146 -1.66 -15.12 14.20
N THR A 147 -0.89 -15.78 15.06
CA THR A 147 -0.93 -15.54 16.51
C THR A 147 -0.44 -14.14 16.87
N ALA A 148 0.64 -13.67 16.22
CA ALA A 148 1.12 -12.29 16.40
C ALA A 148 0.08 -11.26 15.94
N CYS A 149 -0.57 -11.50 14.79
CA CYS A 149 -1.65 -10.67 14.27
C CYS A 149 -2.80 -10.53 15.28
N GLU A 150 -3.28 -11.63 15.87
CA GLU A 150 -4.33 -11.59 16.88
C GLU A 150 -3.91 -10.86 18.16
N THR A 151 -2.69 -11.11 18.63
CA THR A 151 -2.11 -10.44 19.81
C THR A 151 -2.06 -8.92 19.61
N LEU A 152 -1.74 -8.48 18.39
CA LEU A 152 -1.69 -7.07 17.99
C LEU A 152 -3.07 -6.48 17.68
N GLY A 153 -4.16 -7.24 17.81
CA GLY A 153 -5.52 -6.78 17.50
C GLY A 153 -5.75 -6.51 16.02
N LEU A 154 -4.96 -7.13 15.14
CA LEU A 154 -5.08 -6.98 13.69
C LEU A 154 -6.05 -8.03 13.12
N SER A 155 -6.80 -7.63 12.09
CA SER A 155 -7.67 -8.56 11.38
C SER A 155 -6.84 -9.45 10.45
N ARG A 156 -6.90 -10.78 10.62
CA ARG A 156 -6.24 -11.75 9.73
C ARG A 156 -6.64 -11.62 8.25
N LYS A 157 -7.79 -10.98 7.96
CA LYS A 157 -8.26 -10.70 6.60
C LYS A 157 -7.67 -9.41 6.00
N HIS A 158 -6.78 -8.71 6.69
CA HIS A 158 -6.18 -7.49 6.16
C HIS A 158 -5.18 -7.80 5.03
N PRO A 159 -5.15 -7.02 3.93
CA PRO A 159 -4.26 -7.28 2.79
C PRO A 159 -2.78 -7.47 3.12
N VAL A 160 -2.24 -6.70 4.08
CA VAL A 160 -0.85 -6.86 4.60
C VAL A 160 -0.61 -8.29 5.09
N ILE A 161 -1.52 -8.82 5.91
CA ILE A 161 -1.38 -10.15 6.51
C ILE A 161 -1.53 -11.21 5.43
N LEU A 162 -2.51 -11.05 4.53
CA LEU A 162 -2.71 -11.97 3.43
C LEU A 162 -1.49 -12.03 2.52
N LEU A 163 -0.85 -10.89 2.21
CA LEU A 163 0.38 -10.87 1.42
C LEU A 163 1.54 -11.59 2.12
N ILE A 164 1.69 -11.42 3.44
CA ILE A 164 2.69 -12.16 4.23
C ILE A 164 2.44 -13.67 4.12
N ILE A 165 1.20 -14.12 4.27
CA ILE A 165 0.84 -15.53 4.16
C ILE A 165 1.12 -16.07 2.75
N ILE A 166 0.74 -15.33 1.71
CA ILE A 166 1.02 -15.64 0.31
C ILE A 166 2.53 -15.78 0.07
N ASP A 167 3.35 -14.89 0.64
CA ASP A 167 4.81 -14.94 0.55
C ASP A 167 5.43 -16.15 1.26
N ILE A 168 4.96 -16.49 2.46
CA ILE A 168 5.41 -17.66 3.24
C ILE A 168 5.20 -18.93 2.43
N PHE A 169 3.99 -19.11 1.90
CA PHE A 169 3.61 -20.31 1.15
C PHE A 169 3.99 -20.26 -0.33
N GLN A 170 4.57 -19.15 -0.80
CA GLN A 170 4.98 -18.97 -2.19
C GLN A 170 3.80 -19.21 -3.17
N LYS A 171 2.63 -18.66 -2.83
CA LYS A 171 1.36 -18.85 -3.55
C LYS A 171 0.98 -17.59 -4.32
N TRP A 172 1.34 -17.49 -5.59
CA TRP A 172 0.88 -16.41 -6.46
C TRP A 172 0.38 -16.97 -7.80
N ASP A 173 -0.52 -16.25 -8.47
CA ASP A 173 -0.96 -16.60 -9.81
C ASP A 173 0.08 -16.15 -10.85
N ASN A 174 0.58 -17.09 -11.66
CA ASN A 174 1.56 -16.79 -12.72
C ASN A 174 1.01 -15.90 -13.85
N ASN A 175 -0.28 -15.56 -13.81
CA ASN A 175 -0.92 -14.67 -14.78
C ASN A 175 -0.65 -13.18 -14.49
N GLU A 176 -0.14 -12.85 -13.30
CA GLU A 176 0.27 -11.48 -12.98
C GLU A 176 1.63 -11.15 -13.63
N ALA A 177 1.79 -9.89 -14.06
CA ALA A 177 3.00 -9.44 -14.73
C ALA A 177 4.23 -9.45 -13.80
N ASP A 178 4.02 -9.30 -12.49
CA ASP A 178 5.04 -9.33 -11.45
C ASP A 178 4.49 -10.00 -10.19
N ASN A 179 5.37 -10.60 -9.38
CA ASN A 179 4.98 -11.20 -8.11
C ASN A 179 4.74 -10.10 -7.04
N PRO A 180 3.52 -9.97 -6.46
CA PRO A 180 3.21 -8.94 -5.48
C PRO A 180 3.99 -9.09 -4.16
N CYS A 181 4.43 -10.31 -3.82
CA CYS A 181 5.24 -10.58 -2.62
C CYS A 181 6.60 -9.88 -2.65
N ASN A 182 7.08 -9.47 -3.83
CA ASN A 182 8.33 -8.73 -3.96
C ASN A 182 8.29 -7.37 -3.24
N ILE A 183 7.12 -6.83 -2.89
CA ILE A 183 7.00 -5.66 -2.00
C ILE A 183 7.64 -5.97 -0.64
N LEU A 184 7.47 -7.18 -0.09
CA LEU A 184 8.06 -7.60 1.18
C LEU A 184 9.59 -7.80 1.07
N ARG A 185 10.11 -7.99 -0.14
CA ARG A 185 11.52 -8.32 -0.45
C ARG A 185 12.12 -7.31 -1.46
N PRO A 186 12.17 -6.01 -1.11
CA PRO A 186 12.62 -4.98 -2.03
C PRO A 186 14.07 -5.20 -2.48
N LYS A 187 14.32 -5.01 -3.78
CA LYS A 187 15.66 -5.20 -4.40
C LYS A 187 16.71 -4.18 -3.92
N LYS A 188 16.27 -3.02 -3.39
CA LYS A 188 17.17 -1.97 -2.91
C LYS A 188 17.79 -2.36 -1.57
N LYS A 189 19.05 -1.99 -1.35
CA LYS A 189 19.69 -2.12 -0.02
C LYS A 189 19.12 -1.08 0.94
N PHE A 190 18.83 -1.49 2.17
CA PHE A 190 18.35 -0.63 3.27
C PHE A 190 19.44 -0.49 4.33
N LYS A 191 19.50 0.66 4.99
CA LYS A 191 20.49 0.94 6.04
C LYS A 191 20.09 0.30 7.38
N SER A 192 18.78 0.20 7.64
CA SER A 192 18.22 -0.37 8.86
C SER A 192 16.98 -1.21 8.56
N LEU A 193 16.59 -2.09 9.49
CA LEU A 193 15.32 -2.83 9.41
C LEU A 193 14.13 -1.87 9.46
N ASN A 194 14.21 -0.80 10.26
CA ASN A 194 13.16 0.21 10.36
C ASN A 194 12.93 0.94 9.03
N ASP A 195 13.99 1.28 8.31
CA ASP A 195 13.89 1.91 6.98
C ASP A 195 13.18 0.97 6.00
N LYS A 196 13.46 -0.34 6.08
CA LYS A 196 12.82 -1.36 5.26
C LYS A 196 11.34 -1.48 5.59
N ILE A 197 11.01 -1.66 6.88
CA ILE A 197 9.63 -1.77 7.35
C ILE A 197 8.81 -0.55 6.95
N HIS A 198 9.35 0.65 7.13
CA HIS A 198 8.65 1.88 6.78
C HIS A 198 8.34 1.96 5.29
N ASN A 199 9.31 1.65 4.42
CA ASN A 199 9.09 1.66 2.98
C ASN A 199 8.08 0.59 2.53
N VAL A 200 8.21 -0.63 3.03
CA VAL A 200 7.28 -1.72 2.72
C VAL A 200 5.87 -1.39 3.21
N TYR A 201 5.72 -0.89 4.43
CA TYR A 201 4.42 -0.52 4.96
C TYR A 201 3.75 0.60 4.14
N SER A 202 4.52 1.57 3.65
CA SER A 202 3.99 2.62 2.78
C SER A 202 3.33 2.03 1.53
N ASP A 203 4.01 1.12 0.84
CA ASP A 203 3.47 0.43 -0.34
C ASP A 203 2.23 -0.40 0.02
N LEU A 204 2.27 -1.12 1.16
CA LEU A 204 1.16 -1.96 1.59
C LEU A 204 -0.08 -1.17 2.03
N SER A 205 0.08 0.11 2.36
CA SER A 205 -1.02 1.01 2.74
C SER A 205 -1.81 1.57 1.53
N ILE A 206 -1.27 1.44 0.31
CA ILE A 206 -1.88 2.04 -0.89
C ILE A 206 -3.30 1.53 -1.18
N PRO A 207 -3.64 0.23 -1.09
CA PRO A 207 -5.03 -0.22 -1.32
C PRO A 207 -6.03 0.46 -0.39
N LEU A 208 -5.63 0.73 0.86
CA LEU A 208 -6.47 1.43 1.82
C LEU A 208 -6.69 2.87 1.38
N LEU A 209 -5.60 3.56 1.00
CA LEU A 209 -5.64 4.92 0.49
C LEU A 209 -6.56 5.04 -0.72
N LEU A 210 -6.45 4.10 -1.67
CA LEU A 210 -7.27 4.07 -2.87
C LEU A 210 -8.74 3.82 -2.54
N SER A 211 -9.03 2.90 -1.62
CA SER A 211 -10.40 2.66 -1.19
C SER A 211 -11.03 3.92 -0.59
N HIS A 212 -10.29 4.65 0.24
CA HIS A 212 -10.79 5.85 0.87
C HIS A 212 -10.98 6.99 -0.14
N THR A 213 -9.99 7.20 -1.01
CA THR A 213 -10.07 8.24 -2.03
C THR A 213 -11.22 7.98 -2.99
N ASN A 214 -11.44 6.71 -3.41
CA ASN A 214 -12.57 6.32 -4.25
C ASN A 214 -13.92 6.58 -3.58
N PHE A 215 -14.01 6.37 -2.27
CA PHE A 215 -15.25 6.62 -1.52
C PHE A 215 -15.63 8.09 -1.52
N ILE A 216 -14.65 8.99 -1.33
CA ILE A 216 -14.90 10.43 -1.27
C ILE A 216 -15.07 11.05 -2.66
N ALA A 217 -14.36 10.54 -3.66
CA ALA A 217 -14.50 11.04 -5.03
C ALA A 217 -15.82 10.65 -5.70
N GLU A 218 -16.60 9.76 -5.06
CA GLU A 218 -17.92 9.25 -5.45
C GLU A 218 -18.00 8.83 -6.93
N GLU A 219 -18.29 9.78 -7.82
CA GLU A 219 -18.50 9.58 -9.25
C GLU A 219 -17.24 9.79 -10.11
N THR A 220 -16.16 10.35 -9.56
CA THR A 220 -14.94 10.63 -10.32
C THR A 220 -14.00 9.42 -10.29
N PRO A 221 -13.74 8.75 -11.42
CA PRO A 221 -12.84 7.62 -11.46
C PRO A 221 -11.42 8.00 -11.03
N ILE A 222 -10.81 7.16 -10.20
CA ILE A 222 -9.42 7.31 -9.75
C ILE A 222 -8.55 6.22 -10.35
N GLN A 223 -7.35 6.58 -10.77
CA GLN A 223 -6.32 5.62 -11.17
C GLN A 223 -5.00 5.93 -10.48
N PHE A 224 -4.45 4.94 -9.79
CA PHE A 224 -3.09 4.99 -9.26
C PHE A 224 -2.08 4.71 -10.37
N LEU A 225 -1.04 5.54 -10.45
CA LEU A 225 0.05 5.41 -11.41
C LEU A 225 1.34 5.11 -10.66
N THR A 226 1.88 3.91 -10.91
CA THR A 226 3.18 3.47 -10.40
C THR A 226 3.98 2.76 -11.50
N CYS A 227 5.30 2.88 -11.46
CA CYS A 227 6.22 2.06 -12.23
C CYS A 227 6.72 0.83 -11.46
N ASP A 228 6.26 0.62 -10.22
CA ASP A 228 6.58 -0.55 -9.41
C ASP A 228 5.63 -1.70 -9.76
N GLY A 229 6.17 -2.71 -10.44
CA GLY A 229 5.44 -3.89 -10.90
C GLY A 229 4.80 -4.70 -9.77
N PRO A 230 5.56 -5.05 -8.71
CA PRO A 230 5.02 -5.67 -7.50
C PRO A 230 3.87 -4.87 -6.86
N LEU A 231 4.02 -3.55 -6.69
CA LEU A 231 2.94 -2.69 -6.15
C LEU A 231 1.70 -2.69 -7.03
N LYS A 232 1.88 -2.60 -8.35
CA LYS A 232 0.77 -2.69 -9.31
C LYS A 232 0.01 -4.01 -9.17
N SER A 233 0.74 -5.12 -9.08
CA SER A 233 0.16 -6.47 -8.96
C SER A 233 -0.56 -6.64 -7.62
N TYR A 234 0.00 -6.10 -6.53
CA TYR A 234 -0.65 -6.09 -5.22
C TYR A 234 -1.98 -5.33 -5.19
N ILE A 235 -2.04 -4.15 -5.85
CA ILE A 235 -3.28 -3.37 -5.98
C ILE A 235 -4.31 -4.09 -6.86
N GLN A 236 -3.86 -4.85 -7.86
CA GLN A 236 -4.74 -5.67 -8.69
C GLN A 236 -5.28 -6.88 -7.93
N LEU A 237 -4.46 -7.51 -7.08
CA LEU A 237 -4.84 -8.66 -6.28
C LEU A 237 -5.84 -8.31 -5.17
N PHE A 238 -5.64 -7.19 -4.47
CA PHE A 238 -6.48 -6.79 -3.34
C PHE A 238 -7.25 -5.50 -3.62
N GLU A 239 -8.54 -5.63 -3.88
CA GLU A 239 -9.46 -4.50 -4.00
C GLU A 239 -10.17 -4.28 -2.65
N LEU A 240 -9.98 -3.09 -2.07
CA LEU A 240 -10.73 -2.63 -0.90
C LEU A 240 -11.84 -1.69 -1.36
N LYS A 241 -13.07 -1.92 -0.88
CA LYS A 241 -14.19 -0.99 -1.02
C LYS A 241 -14.64 -0.51 0.33
N GLN A 242 -14.62 0.80 0.53
CA GLN A 242 -15.18 1.40 1.74
C GLN A 242 -16.70 1.26 1.71
N ILE A 243 -17.26 0.77 2.81
CA ILE A 243 -18.69 0.47 2.90
C ILE A 243 -19.48 1.54 3.65
N GLN A 244 -18.81 2.39 4.43
CA GLN A 244 -19.44 3.42 5.27
C GLN A 244 -18.51 4.62 5.41
N SER A 245 -19.07 5.80 5.66
CA SER A 245 -18.29 6.97 6.07
C SER A 245 -17.47 6.67 7.32
N PRO A 246 -16.25 7.21 7.45
CA PRO A 246 -15.41 6.97 8.62
C PRO A 246 -16.12 7.43 9.91
N THR A 247 -15.98 6.68 10.99
CA THR A 247 -16.55 7.01 12.30
C THR A 247 -15.46 7.42 13.26
N LEU A 248 -15.67 8.49 14.03
CA LEU A 248 -14.76 8.86 15.12
C LEU A 248 -14.94 7.88 16.28
N THR A 249 -13.85 7.25 16.69
CA THR A 249 -13.80 6.46 17.93
C THR A 249 -13.74 7.39 19.15
N LEU A 250 -13.93 6.81 20.34
CA LEU A 250 -13.80 7.51 21.62
C LEU A 250 -12.42 8.18 21.82
N ASN A 251 -11.40 7.70 21.11
CA ASN A 251 -10.04 8.24 21.17
C ASN A 251 -9.74 9.27 20.07
N ASN A 252 -10.77 9.82 19.42
CA ASN A 252 -10.65 10.71 18.25
C ASN A 252 -9.88 10.10 17.07
N GLN A 253 -9.84 8.78 16.96
CA GLN A 253 -9.28 8.10 15.79
C GLN A 253 -10.40 7.78 14.80
N LEU A 254 -10.15 7.97 13.52
CA LEU A 254 -11.10 7.59 12.48
C LEU A 254 -11.02 6.08 12.25
N GLU A 255 -12.15 5.42 12.47
CA GLU A 255 -12.36 4.03 12.12
C GLU A 255 -12.97 3.97 10.73
N PHE A 256 -12.34 3.17 9.88
CA PHE A 256 -12.80 2.97 8.52
C PHE A 256 -13.25 1.53 8.34
N LYS A 257 -14.38 1.35 7.65
CA LYS A 257 -14.94 0.03 7.36
C LYS A 257 -14.80 -0.28 5.88
N PHE A 258 -14.17 -1.42 5.59
CA PHE A 258 -13.92 -1.87 4.23
C PHE A 258 -14.40 -3.30 4.03
N LYS A 259 -14.80 -3.58 2.79
CA LYS A 259 -14.94 -4.93 2.26
C LYS A 259 -13.74 -5.23 1.37
N LEU A 260 -13.08 -6.33 1.66
CA LEU A 260 -11.98 -6.85 0.85
C LEU A 260 -12.51 -7.79 -0.24
N TYR A 261 -11.97 -7.62 -1.44
CA TYR A 261 -12.09 -8.54 -2.56
C TYR A 261 -10.70 -9.01 -2.95
N ILE A 262 -10.53 -10.33 -3.06
CA ILE A 262 -9.30 -10.96 -3.53
C ILE A 262 -9.55 -11.39 -4.96
N ASN A 263 -8.84 -10.80 -5.92
CA ASN A 263 -9.02 -11.03 -7.35
C ASN A 263 -8.27 -12.28 -7.84
N SER A 264 -8.31 -13.35 -7.03
CA SER A 264 -7.78 -14.67 -7.35
C SER A 264 -8.57 -15.72 -6.57
N HIS A 265 -9.25 -16.60 -7.32
CA HIS A 265 -10.01 -17.69 -6.72
C HIS A 265 -9.09 -18.66 -5.98
N THR A 266 -7.97 -19.04 -6.60
CA THR A 266 -6.95 -19.93 -6.03
C THR A 266 -6.41 -19.40 -4.71
N ILE A 267 -6.04 -18.12 -4.64
CA ILE A 267 -5.53 -17.50 -3.42
C ILE A 267 -6.63 -17.44 -2.37
N ASN A 268 -7.86 -17.08 -2.75
CA ASN A 268 -8.97 -16.99 -1.81
C ASN A 268 -9.29 -18.36 -1.18
N GLU A 269 -9.39 -19.43 -1.96
CA GLU A 269 -9.61 -20.79 -1.45
C GLU A 269 -8.48 -21.24 -0.53
N PHE A 270 -7.22 -21.01 -0.93
CA PHE A 270 -6.05 -21.34 -0.12
C PHE A 270 -6.07 -20.64 1.25
N ILE A 271 -6.40 -19.35 1.27
CA ILE A 271 -6.48 -18.57 2.52
C ILE A 271 -7.60 -19.10 3.43
N LEU A 272 -8.76 -19.46 2.87
CA LEU A 272 -9.88 -20.01 3.64
C LEU A 272 -9.48 -21.35 4.29
N GLU A 273 -8.91 -22.29 3.53
CA GLU A 273 -8.44 -23.56 4.07
C GLU A 273 -7.38 -23.39 5.16
N LEU A 274 -6.47 -22.42 4.99
CA LEU A 274 -5.42 -22.15 5.98
C LEU A 274 -6.03 -21.66 7.29
N PHE A 275 -6.99 -20.74 7.24
CA PHE A 275 -7.65 -20.21 8.43
C PHE A 275 -8.49 -21.26 9.14
N GLU A 276 -9.18 -22.14 8.41
CA GLU A 276 -9.89 -23.28 9.01
C GLU A 276 -8.93 -24.20 9.79
N LYS A 277 -7.78 -24.53 9.20
CA LYS A 277 -6.75 -25.35 9.85
C LYS A 277 -6.16 -24.67 11.09
N TYR A 278 -5.95 -23.35 11.03
CA TYR A 278 -5.46 -22.56 12.16
C TYR A 278 -6.47 -22.55 13.32
N ASP A 279 -7.75 -22.33 13.02
CA ASP A 279 -8.82 -22.31 14.03
C ASP A 279 -8.99 -23.69 14.69
N GLN A 280 -8.90 -24.78 13.91
CA GLN A 280 -8.95 -26.15 14.43
C GLN A 280 -7.80 -26.44 15.41
N GLU A 281 -6.57 -26.05 15.08
CA GLU A 281 -5.43 -26.27 15.98
C GLU A 281 -5.54 -25.49 17.29
N LYS A 282 -6.05 -24.24 17.24
CA LYS A 282 -6.29 -23.45 18.45
C LYS A 282 -7.30 -24.12 19.38
N ILE A 283 -8.39 -24.66 18.82
CA ILE A 283 -9.41 -25.37 19.61
C ILE A 283 -8.80 -26.60 20.30
N ILE A 284 -8.00 -27.39 19.58
CA ILE A 284 -7.33 -28.57 20.14
C ILE A 284 -6.36 -28.16 21.27
N HIS A 285 -5.61 -27.08 21.09
CA HIS A 285 -4.71 -26.58 22.13
C HIS A 285 -5.47 -26.07 23.36
N ILE A 286 -6.65 -25.44 23.19
CA ILE A 286 -7.47 -25.04 24.34
C ILE A 286 -7.96 -26.28 25.08
N ILE A 287 -8.51 -27.28 24.39
CA ILE A 287 -9.05 -28.50 25.00
C ILE A 287 -7.99 -29.30 25.75
N ASN A 288 -6.77 -29.39 25.23
CA ASN A 288 -5.71 -30.20 25.84
C ASN A 288 -5.01 -29.53 27.03
N TYR A 289 -5.19 -28.22 27.22
CA TYR A 289 -4.49 -27.43 28.23
C TYR A 289 -5.44 -26.58 29.11
N SER A 290 -6.74 -26.86 29.05
CA SER A 290 -7.77 -26.38 30.00
C SER A 290 -8.11 -27.48 31.00
#